data_AF-R7Z656-F1
#
_entry.id   AF-R7Z656-F1
#
_cell.length_a   1.000
_cell.length_b   1.000
_cell.length_c   1.000
_cell.angle_alpha   90.00
_cell.angle_beta   90.00
_cell.angle_gamma   90.00
#
_symmetry.space_group_name_H-M   'P 1'
#
loop_
_entity.id
_entity.type
_entity.pdbx_description
1 polymer ?
#
loop_
_entity_poly.entity_id
_entity_poly.type
_entity_poly.pdbx_seq_one_letter_code
_entity_poly.pdbx_strand_id
1 'polypeptide(L)'
;MSGLLLVALHAFIGEAAAAAEGDTLTTEYLGWVSAPNCRRGTLDLLYSCGFTIFLCTWSALHLNVPADDDSDWTVWVRKLKWMSIAVLIPEYVAVVAVTEWWDARYLRRKMQLFCEGGSKPISMTQSFLPVMGGYALKTRANSLIRLDGYQFLRLVMDRKISIPTCTTDEINDRSKSDWVTKSLACIQVSWLVVQLVGRASQGLAITTLEIFTCSTVICALTAFGFWWSKPLDIRLPFVIVTGHDEDYIRETLRNLMDSPRENAQHIDLTDVRFRKWGENNLGPLVMVTAAAVVSSYKACQLLAWNFDFPSTAEQILWRAVILVSAAITLAWIPFFKTHPDQRFDQGRSGRGLNWSSPDMFMFLGYLSCRAYILIEIFISLRSAPESVYRTVDWDRVLPHL
;
A
#
# COMPACT_ATOMS: atom_id res chain seq x y z
N MET A 1 12.83 10.21 8.58
CA MET A 1 13.51 9.22 7.71
C MET A 1 12.74 8.92 6.43
N SER A 2 11.44 8.57 6.46
CA SER A 2 10.67 8.22 5.25
C SER A 2 10.65 9.31 4.17
N GLY A 3 10.51 10.59 4.54
CA GLY A 3 10.55 11.71 3.59
C GLY A 3 11.90 11.88 2.88
N LEU A 4 13.02 11.67 3.60
CA LEU A 4 14.37 11.73 3.02
C LEU A 4 14.61 10.58 2.04
N LEU A 5 14.12 9.37 2.36
CA LEU A 5 14.21 8.22 1.47
C LEU A 5 13.38 8.41 0.19
N LEU A 6 12.18 8.95 0.31
CA LEU A 6 11.35 9.31 -0.84
C LEU A 6 12.02 10.36 -1.72
N VAL A 7 12.63 11.40 -1.13
CA VAL A 7 13.39 12.41 -1.87
C VAL A 7 14.62 11.80 -2.55
N ALA A 8 15.37 10.95 -1.86
CA ALA A 8 16.53 10.26 -2.43
C ALA A 8 16.13 9.32 -3.59
N LEU A 9 14.99 8.63 -3.48
CA LEU A 9 14.42 7.84 -4.58
C LEU A 9 14.03 8.70 -5.78
N HIS A 10 13.46 9.89 -5.55
CA HIS A 10 13.13 10.82 -6.65
C HIS A 10 14.38 11.44 -7.28
N ALA A 11 15.42 11.73 -6.49
CA ALA A 11 16.72 12.15 -6.99
C ALA A 11 17.37 11.06 -7.85
N PHE A 12 17.32 9.80 -7.40
CA PHE A 12 17.74 8.64 -8.19
C PHE A 12 17.00 8.54 -9.52
N ILE A 13 15.68 8.78 -9.57
CA ILE A 13 14.92 8.78 -10.84
C ILE A 13 15.51 9.80 -11.82
N GLY A 14 15.94 10.97 -11.33
CA GLY A 14 16.60 11.99 -12.15
C GLY A 14 17.97 11.56 -12.69
N GLU A 15 18.80 10.96 -11.84
CA GLU A 15 20.15 10.50 -12.23
C GLU A 15 20.12 9.26 -13.12
N ALA A 16 19.23 8.30 -12.86
CA ALA A 16 19.06 7.10 -13.68
C ALA A 16 18.58 7.44 -15.10
N ALA A 17 17.74 8.48 -15.24
CA ALA A 17 17.35 8.99 -16.55
C ALA A 17 18.53 9.61 -17.32
N ALA A 18 19.47 10.26 -16.62
CA ALA A 18 20.67 10.84 -17.22
C ALA A 18 21.75 9.80 -17.58
N ALA A 19 21.82 8.68 -16.84
CA ALA A 19 22.80 7.62 -17.07
C ALA A 19 22.48 6.72 -18.27
N ALA A 20 21.25 6.74 -18.79
CA ALA A 20 20.79 5.90 -19.89
C ALA A 20 21.36 6.27 -21.30
N GLU A 21 22.28 7.24 -21.39
CA GLU A 21 22.85 7.77 -22.64
C GLU A 21 24.28 7.29 -22.98
N GLY A 22 24.84 6.27 -22.29
CA GLY A 22 26.27 5.91 -22.39
C GLY A 22 26.66 4.58 -23.06
N ASP A 23 27.18 4.70 -24.29
CA ASP A 23 28.24 3.95 -25.02
C ASP A 23 28.15 2.45 -25.38
N THR A 24 28.42 2.20 -26.67
CA THR A 24 28.40 0.93 -27.41
C THR A 24 29.79 0.29 -27.46
N LEU A 25 30.12 -0.53 -26.48
CA LEU A 25 31.18 -1.55 -26.60
C LEU A 25 30.56 -2.94 -26.67
N THR A 26 31.29 -3.93 -27.16
CA THR A 26 30.82 -5.33 -27.30
C THR A 26 30.46 -5.92 -25.93
N THR A 27 29.22 -5.71 -25.51
CA THR A 27 28.67 -6.21 -24.25
C THR A 27 28.59 -7.73 -24.29
N GLU A 28 29.35 -8.39 -23.42
CA GLU A 28 29.19 -9.82 -23.18
C GLU A 28 27.90 -10.05 -22.38
N TYR A 29 27.05 -10.95 -22.87
CA TYR A 29 25.80 -11.32 -22.23
C TYR A 29 25.97 -12.64 -21.49
N LEU A 30 25.61 -12.63 -20.21
CA LEU A 30 25.71 -13.77 -19.32
C LEU A 30 24.32 -14.19 -18.85
N GLY A 31 24.13 -15.51 -18.70
CA GLY A 31 22.95 -16.06 -18.05
C GLY A 31 23.15 -16.15 -16.54
N TRP A 32 23.04 -17.35 -15.99
CA TRP A 32 23.26 -17.60 -14.57
C TRP A 32 24.73 -17.43 -14.18
N VAL A 33 25.00 -16.60 -13.18
CA VAL A 33 26.33 -16.39 -12.61
C VAL A 33 26.32 -16.79 -11.14
N SER A 34 27.07 -17.84 -10.81
CA SER A 34 27.31 -18.22 -9.40
C SER A 34 28.28 -17.23 -8.78
N ALA A 35 28.00 -16.77 -7.55
CA ALA A 35 28.87 -15.82 -6.87
C ALA A 35 30.25 -16.43 -6.59
N PRO A 36 31.36 -15.91 -7.16
CA PRO A 36 32.69 -16.13 -6.61
C PRO A 36 32.99 -15.03 -5.58
N ASN A 37 33.99 -15.26 -4.72
CA ASN A 37 34.36 -14.41 -3.57
C ASN A 37 34.54 -12.89 -3.84
N CYS A 38 34.55 -12.42 -5.11
CA CYS A 38 34.78 -11.03 -5.50
C CYS A 38 33.75 -10.44 -6.49
N ARG A 39 32.65 -11.11 -6.83
CA ARG A 39 31.60 -10.58 -7.74
C ARG A 39 30.20 -10.87 -7.22
N ARG A 40 29.23 -10.04 -7.60
CA ARG A 40 27.80 -10.24 -7.32
C ARG A 40 27.28 -11.40 -8.15
N GLY A 41 26.63 -12.39 -7.52
CA GLY A 41 25.96 -13.49 -8.24
C GLY A 41 24.48 -13.21 -8.55
N THR A 42 23.88 -14.05 -9.39
CA THR A 42 22.44 -14.01 -9.69
C THR A 42 21.60 -14.27 -8.43
N LEU A 43 22.03 -15.19 -7.55
CA LEU A 43 21.35 -15.44 -6.28
C LEU A 43 21.39 -14.23 -5.33
N ASP A 44 22.51 -13.51 -5.26
CA ASP A 44 22.63 -12.33 -4.39
C ASP A 44 21.67 -11.22 -4.85
N LEU A 45 21.53 -11.04 -6.17
CA LEU A 45 20.55 -10.14 -6.77
C LEU A 45 19.12 -10.53 -6.40
N LEU A 46 18.76 -11.81 -6.60
CA LEU A 46 17.44 -12.34 -6.28
C LEU A 46 17.12 -12.20 -4.79
N TYR A 47 18.07 -12.57 -3.92
CA TYR A 47 17.91 -12.48 -2.48
C TYR A 47 17.78 -11.04 -2.02
N SER A 48 18.66 -10.15 -2.46
CA SER A 48 18.62 -8.73 -2.09
C SER A 48 17.28 -8.08 -2.50
N CYS A 49 16.84 -8.28 -3.75
CA CYS A 49 15.58 -7.73 -4.24
C CYS A 49 14.36 -8.36 -3.53
N GLY A 50 14.32 -9.69 -3.47
CA GLY A 50 13.22 -10.43 -2.84
C GLY A 50 13.07 -10.11 -1.36
N PHE A 51 14.18 -10.05 -0.63
CA PHE A 51 14.20 -9.68 0.80
C PHE A 51 13.77 -8.23 1.01
N THR A 52 14.19 -7.31 0.14
CA THR A 52 13.75 -5.91 0.19
C THR A 52 12.25 -5.79 -0.03
N ILE A 53 11.71 -6.47 -1.05
CA ILE A 53 10.26 -6.52 -1.34
C ILE A 53 9.51 -7.10 -0.14
N PHE A 54 9.99 -8.22 0.43
CA PHE A 54 9.39 -8.86 1.58
C PHE A 54 9.31 -7.91 2.77
N LEU A 55 10.43 -7.31 3.17
CA LEU A 55 10.48 -6.42 4.33
C LEU A 55 9.65 -5.15 4.14
N CYS A 56 9.71 -4.51 2.98
CA CYS A 56 9.01 -3.26 2.75
C CYS A 56 7.49 -3.48 2.67
N THR A 57 7.03 -4.54 2.02
CA THR A 57 5.58 -4.85 1.94
C THR A 57 5.03 -5.33 3.27
N TRP A 58 5.74 -6.20 3.99
CA TRP A 58 5.30 -6.71 5.30
C TRP A 58 5.23 -5.59 6.36
N SER A 59 6.24 -4.72 6.41
CA SER A 59 6.31 -3.63 7.39
C SER A 59 5.36 -2.46 7.10
N ALA A 60 5.00 -2.24 5.83
CA ALA A 60 4.10 -1.15 5.45
C ALA A 60 2.63 -1.45 5.79
N LEU A 61 2.23 -2.73 5.86
CA LEU A 61 0.82 -3.12 6.01
C LEU A 61 0.27 -2.88 7.42
N HIS A 62 -0.69 -1.96 7.50
CA HIS A 62 -1.49 -1.69 8.71
C HIS A 62 -2.92 -2.17 8.47
N LEU A 63 -3.20 -3.44 8.80
CA LEU A 63 -4.52 -4.05 8.58
C LEU A 63 -5.60 -3.54 9.55
N ASN A 64 -6.85 -3.67 9.12
CA ASN A 64 -8.01 -3.32 9.94
C ASN A 64 -8.23 -4.31 11.08
N VAL A 65 -8.95 -3.88 12.11
CA VAL A 65 -9.19 -4.69 13.31
C VAL A 65 -9.97 -5.95 12.91
N PRO A 66 -9.51 -7.14 13.32
CA PRO A 66 -10.17 -8.38 12.96
C PRO A 66 -11.56 -8.48 13.61
N ALA A 67 -12.38 -9.38 13.06
CA ALA A 67 -13.68 -9.70 13.61
C ALA A 67 -13.56 -10.44 14.95
N ASP A 68 -14.64 -10.42 15.72
CA ASP A 68 -14.65 -11.02 17.06
C ASP A 68 -14.52 -12.56 17.02
N ASP A 69 -14.91 -13.19 15.91
CA ASP A 69 -14.81 -14.64 15.65
C ASP A 69 -13.56 -15.04 14.85
N ASP A 70 -12.70 -14.09 14.46
CA ASP A 70 -11.48 -14.39 13.71
C ASP A 70 -10.44 -15.08 14.60
N SER A 71 -10.04 -16.29 14.20
CA SER A 71 -8.91 -16.99 14.83
C SER A 71 -7.57 -16.31 14.50
N ASP A 72 -6.55 -16.54 15.33
CA ASP A 72 -5.17 -16.09 15.08
C ASP A 72 -4.65 -16.51 13.70
N TRP A 73 -5.02 -17.72 13.27
CA TRP A 73 -4.70 -18.23 11.95
C TRP A 73 -5.38 -17.43 10.83
N THR A 74 -6.66 -17.10 11.00
CA THR A 74 -7.40 -16.25 10.05
C THR A 74 -6.74 -14.88 9.91
N VAL A 75 -6.33 -14.27 11.02
CA VAL A 75 -5.64 -12.98 11.04
C VAL A 75 -4.29 -13.07 10.33
N TRP A 76 -3.52 -14.13 10.60
CA TRP A 76 -2.22 -14.34 9.96
C TRP A 76 -2.34 -14.58 8.45
N VAL A 77 -3.27 -15.44 8.01
CA VAL A 77 -3.57 -15.68 6.58
C VAL A 77 -4.05 -14.40 5.90
N ARG A 78 -4.85 -13.58 6.59
CA ARG A 78 -5.27 -12.26 6.07
C ARG A 78 -4.06 -11.34 5.86
N LYS A 79 -3.10 -11.31 6.80
CA LYS A 79 -1.84 -10.56 6.65
C LYS A 79 -1.02 -11.05 5.46
N LEU A 80 -0.88 -12.37 5.31
CA LEU A 80 -0.19 -12.97 4.17
C LEU A 80 -0.89 -12.65 2.84
N LYS A 81 -2.22 -12.75 2.77
CA LYS A 81 -3.02 -12.38 1.58
C LYS A 81 -2.74 -10.94 1.16
N TRP A 82 -2.81 -9.99 2.09
CA TRP A 82 -2.57 -8.58 1.81
C TRP A 82 -1.11 -8.29 1.45
N MET A 83 -0.16 -9.03 2.02
CA MET A 83 1.24 -8.97 1.60
C MET A 83 1.39 -9.44 0.15
N SER A 84 0.79 -10.57 -0.24
CA SER A 84 0.82 -11.04 -1.63
C SER A 84 0.20 -10.01 -2.58
N ILE A 85 -0.91 -9.38 -2.20
CA ILE A 85 -1.51 -8.29 -2.98
C ILE A 85 -0.54 -7.10 -3.07
N ALA A 86 0.15 -6.73 -1.99
CA ALA A 86 1.14 -5.65 -2.00
C ALA A 86 2.36 -5.95 -2.89
N VAL A 87 2.72 -7.22 -3.09
CA VAL A 87 3.78 -7.63 -4.02
C VAL A 87 3.29 -7.61 -5.47
N LEU A 88 2.08 -8.12 -5.72
CA LEU A 88 1.52 -8.23 -7.08
C LEU A 88 1.00 -6.89 -7.63
N ILE A 89 0.42 -6.07 -6.75
CA ILE A 89 -0.29 -4.83 -7.06
C ILE A 89 0.08 -3.75 -6.00
N PRO A 90 1.36 -3.36 -5.90
CA PRO A 90 1.83 -2.43 -4.86
C PRO A 90 1.15 -1.07 -4.91
N GLU A 91 0.88 -0.55 -6.11
CA GLU A 91 0.23 0.76 -6.28
C GLU A 91 -1.19 0.77 -5.73
N TYR A 92 -1.89 -0.36 -5.79
CA TYR A 92 -3.24 -0.48 -5.26
C TYR A 92 -3.25 -0.35 -3.73
N VAL A 93 -2.34 -1.05 -3.05
CA VAL A 93 -2.21 -0.96 -1.59
C VAL A 93 -1.81 0.46 -1.17
N ALA A 94 -0.94 1.13 -1.92
CA ALA A 94 -0.58 2.52 -1.68
C ALA A 94 -1.78 3.47 -1.86
N VAL A 95 -2.62 3.27 -2.89
CA VAL A 95 -3.86 4.03 -3.08
C VAL A 95 -4.84 3.77 -1.93
N VAL A 96 -5.00 2.53 -1.48
CA VAL A 96 -5.83 2.20 -0.31
C VAL A 96 -5.35 2.98 0.92
N ALA A 97 -4.05 3.05 1.18
CA ALA A 97 -3.50 3.84 2.28
C ALA A 97 -3.80 5.34 2.16
N VAL A 98 -3.68 5.91 0.95
CA VAL A 98 -4.06 7.30 0.66
C VAL A 98 -5.54 7.55 0.98
N THR A 99 -6.43 6.65 0.52
CA THR A 99 -7.86 6.79 0.75
C THR A 99 -8.21 6.76 2.23
N GLU A 100 -7.70 5.78 2.99
CA GLU A 100 -7.94 5.68 4.43
C GLU A 100 -7.39 6.88 5.21
N TRP A 101 -6.29 7.48 4.77
CA TRP A 101 -5.77 8.70 5.39
C TRP A 101 -6.68 9.91 5.17
N TRP A 102 -7.21 10.08 3.96
CA TRP A 102 -8.18 11.15 3.67
C TRP A 102 -9.47 10.96 4.46
N ASP A 103 -9.90 9.72 4.61
CA ASP A 103 -11.02 9.30 5.43
C ASP A 103 -10.81 9.64 6.91
N ALA A 104 -9.68 9.25 7.48
CA ALA A 104 -9.31 9.61 8.85
C ALA A 104 -9.20 11.12 9.04
N ARG A 105 -8.65 11.86 8.06
CA ARG A 105 -8.55 13.32 8.10
C ARG A 105 -9.92 13.99 8.05
N TYR A 106 -10.84 13.48 7.24
CA TYR A 106 -12.22 13.96 7.20
C TYR A 106 -12.91 13.74 8.54
N LEU A 107 -12.81 12.52 9.07
CA LEU A 107 -13.41 12.15 10.33
C LEU A 107 -12.87 13.02 11.48
N ARG A 108 -11.55 13.23 11.52
CA ARG A 108 -10.90 14.13 12.47
C ARG A 108 -11.52 15.52 12.46
N ARG A 109 -11.66 16.12 11.27
CA ARG A 109 -12.25 17.46 11.11
C ARG A 109 -13.69 17.50 11.59
N LYS A 110 -14.50 16.50 11.23
CA LYS A 110 -15.90 16.43 11.68
C LYS A 110 -15.98 16.28 13.19
N MET A 111 -15.31 15.30 13.78
CA MET A 111 -15.32 15.10 15.23
C MET A 111 -14.82 16.33 16.00
N GLN A 112 -13.80 17.04 15.50
CA GLN A 112 -13.31 18.28 16.11
C GLN A 112 -14.36 19.38 16.17
N LEU A 113 -15.27 19.47 15.20
CA LEU A 113 -16.38 20.44 15.23
C LEU A 113 -17.42 20.11 16.31
N PHE A 114 -17.50 18.85 16.72
CA PHE A 114 -18.43 18.37 17.76
C PHE A 114 -17.75 18.23 19.14
N CYS A 115 -16.44 18.45 19.24
CA CYS A 115 -15.77 18.55 20.53
C CYS A 115 -16.22 19.81 21.27
N GLU A 116 -16.76 19.64 22.47
CA GLU A 116 -17.12 20.76 23.34
C GLU A 116 -15.86 21.49 23.83
N GLY A 117 -15.96 22.82 23.94
CA GLY A 117 -14.87 23.72 24.29
C GLY A 117 -14.23 23.38 25.63
N GLY A 118 -13.10 22.67 25.57
CA GLY A 118 -12.39 22.13 26.74
C GLY A 118 -11.75 20.76 26.48
N SER A 119 -12.17 20.05 25.43
CA SER A 119 -11.60 18.75 25.06
C SER A 119 -10.23 18.88 24.40
N LYS A 120 -9.31 17.94 24.68
CA LYS A 120 -8.03 17.84 23.97
C LYS A 120 -8.27 17.67 22.47
N PRO A 121 -7.43 18.27 21.60
CA PRO A 121 -7.59 18.13 20.16
C PRO A 121 -7.45 16.67 19.72
N ILE A 122 -8.41 16.20 18.92
CA ILE A 122 -8.40 14.83 18.39
C ILE A 122 -7.19 14.62 17.50
N SER A 123 -6.46 13.53 17.72
CA SER A 123 -5.28 13.12 16.95
C SER A 123 -5.65 12.34 15.67
N MET A 124 -4.70 12.21 14.75
CA MET A 124 -4.89 11.36 13.57
C MET A 124 -5.07 9.89 13.97
N THR A 125 -4.35 9.42 14.98
CA THR A 125 -4.44 8.04 15.49
C THR A 125 -5.84 7.71 16.00
N GLN A 126 -6.45 8.61 16.80
CA GLN A 126 -7.83 8.46 17.26
C GLN A 126 -8.84 8.45 16.10
N SER A 127 -8.52 9.13 14.99
CA SER A 127 -9.40 9.23 13.83
C SER A 127 -9.26 8.04 12.86
N PHE A 128 -8.10 7.37 12.85
CA PHE A 128 -7.89 6.13 12.12
C PHE A 128 -8.62 4.94 12.77
N LEU A 129 -8.73 4.92 14.10
CA LEU A 129 -9.36 3.83 14.85
C LEU A 129 -10.78 3.47 14.36
N PRO A 130 -11.73 4.41 14.20
CA PRO A 130 -13.05 4.10 13.62
C PRO A 130 -12.99 3.71 12.13
N VAL A 131 -12.08 4.28 11.33
CA VAL A 131 -11.89 3.89 9.91
C VAL A 131 -11.52 2.41 9.80
N MET A 132 -10.71 1.91 10.73
CA MET A 132 -10.27 0.52 10.77
C MET A 132 -11.19 -0.43 11.57
N GLY A 133 -12.39 0.00 11.96
CA GLY A 133 -13.34 -0.84 12.71
C GLY A 133 -13.02 -1.01 14.20
N GLY A 134 -12.27 -0.08 14.77
CA GLY A 134 -11.73 -0.17 16.12
C GLY A 134 -12.69 0.16 17.25
N TYR A 135 -13.97 0.46 16.99
CA TYR A 135 -14.98 0.70 18.02
C TYR A 135 -16.13 -0.33 17.98
N ALA A 136 -16.64 -0.66 19.16
CA ALA A 136 -17.82 -1.51 19.34
C ALA A 136 -18.75 -0.90 20.38
N LEU A 137 -20.06 -1.02 20.19
CA LEU A 137 -21.06 -0.72 21.20
C LEU A 137 -21.34 -1.96 22.03
N LYS A 138 -21.33 -1.82 23.34
CA LYS A 138 -21.78 -2.86 24.27
C LYS A 138 -23.21 -2.60 24.67
N THR A 139 -24.08 -3.57 24.42
CA THR A 139 -25.51 -3.52 24.77
C THR A 139 -25.73 -3.86 26.23
N ARG A 140 -26.95 -3.61 26.74
CA ARG A 140 -27.37 -4.07 28.07
C ARG A 140 -27.29 -5.59 28.23
N ALA A 141 -27.57 -6.34 27.16
CA ALA A 141 -27.46 -7.80 27.12
C ALA A 141 -26.00 -8.30 26.99
N ASN A 142 -25.01 -7.41 27.13
CA ASN A 142 -23.58 -7.73 27.03
C ASN A 142 -23.16 -8.21 25.62
N SER A 143 -23.97 -7.97 24.59
CA SER A 143 -23.59 -8.21 23.19
C SER A 143 -22.76 -7.04 22.66
N LEU A 144 -21.81 -7.35 21.77
CA LEU A 144 -20.94 -6.38 21.12
C LEU A 144 -21.39 -6.15 19.68
N ILE A 145 -21.64 -4.89 19.33
CA ILE A 145 -22.01 -4.46 17.97
C ILE A 145 -20.86 -3.63 17.43
N ARG A 146 -20.12 -4.17 16.46
CA ARG A 146 -19.04 -3.44 15.78
C ARG A 146 -19.59 -2.26 14.99
N LEU A 147 -18.83 -1.17 14.97
CA LEU A 147 -19.14 0.02 14.18
C LEU A 147 -18.12 0.17 13.07
N ASP A 148 -18.59 0.36 11.84
CA ASP A 148 -17.76 0.97 10.82
C ASP A 148 -17.60 2.47 11.09
N GLY A 149 -16.63 3.10 10.43
CA GLY A 149 -16.34 4.51 10.70
C GLY A 149 -17.50 5.47 10.37
N TYR A 150 -18.39 5.11 9.44
CA TYR A 150 -19.51 5.97 9.03
C TYR A 150 -20.64 5.87 10.06
N GLN A 151 -20.97 4.64 10.49
CA GLN A 151 -21.85 4.37 11.62
C GLN A 151 -21.38 5.12 12.87
N PHE A 152 -20.09 5.02 13.18
CA PHE A 152 -19.49 5.74 14.29
C PHE A 152 -19.66 7.27 14.15
N LEU A 153 -19.33 7.84 12.99
CA LEU A 153 -19.46 9.27 12.75
C LEU A 153 -20.90 9.75 12.91
N ARG A 154 -21.86 9.04 12.31
CA ARG A 154 -23.29 9.40 12.36
C ARG A 154 -23.80 9.41 13.80
N LEU A 155 -23.50 8.35 14.56
CA LEU A 155 -23.90 8.28 15.98
C LEU A 155 -23.30 9.42 16.82
N VAL A 156 -22.06 9.83 16.54
CA VAL A 156 -21.44 11.00 17.18
C VAL A 156 -22.14 12.31 16.76
N MET A 157 -22.36 12.51 15.46
CA MET A 157 -22.99 13.73 14.93
C MET A 157 -24.42 13.92 15.44
N ASP A 158 -25.17 12.83 15.56
CA ASP A 158 -26.55 12.84 16.07
C ASP A 158 -26.62 12.84 17.61
N ARG A 159 -25.46 12.97 18.28
CA ARG A 159 -25.32 12.97 19.74
C ARG A 159 -25.88 11.71 20.42
N LYS A 160 -25.94 10.59 19.71
CA LYS A 160 -26.35 9.27 20.24
C LYS A 160 -25.24 8.62 21.04
N ILE A 161 -23.97 8.91 20.71
CA ILE A 161 -22.79 8.55 21.50
C ILE A 161 -21.89 9.78 21.67
N SER A 162 -21.18 9.86 22.79
CA SER A 162 -20.11 10.84 22.97
C SER A 162 -18.84 10.37 22.27
N ILE A 163 -17.99 11.33 21.87
CA ILE A 163 -16.64 11.01 21.38
C ILE A 163 -15.89 10.33 22.53
N PRO A 164 -15.37 9.10 22.35
CA PRO A 164 -14.67 8.39 23.41
C PRO A 164 -13.47 9.19 23.92
N THR A 165 -13.27 9.20 25.23
CA THR A 165 -12.12 9.88 25.87
C THR A 165 -10.79 9.14 25.69
N CYS A 166 -10.76 8.08 24.87
CA CYS A 166 -9.59 7.23 24.67
C CYS A 166 -8.40 8.06 24.21
N THR A 167 -7.31 8.04 24.97
CA THR A 167 -6.14 8.86 24.65
C THR A 167 -5.30 8.23 23.54
N THR A 168 -4.49 9.04 22.86
CA THR A 168 -3.54 8.51 21.85
C THR A 168 -2.59 7.49 22.47
N ASP A 169 -2.21 7.67 23.74
CA ASP A 169 -1.29 6.78 24.45
C ASP A 169 -1.93 5.41 24.73
N GLU A 170 -3.21 5.37 25.13
CA GLU A 170 -3.97 4.12 25.29
C GLU A 170 -4.09 3.34 23.97
N ILE A 171 -4.23 4.04 22.84
CA ILE A 171 -4.26 3.39 21.52
C ILE A 171 -2.88 2.83 21.17
N ASN A 172 -1.82 3.59 21.43
CA ASN A 172 -0.45 3.18 21.15
C ASN A 172 -0.01 1.99 22.03
N ASP A 173 -0.51 1.89 23.26
CA ASP A 173 -0.24 0.75 24.16
C ASP A 173 -0.77 -0.58 23.59
N ARG A 174 -1.90 -0.54 22.87
CA ARG A 174 -2.45 -1.72 22.17
C ARG A 174 -1.86 -1.94 20.77
N SER A 175 -1.21 -0.93 20.20
CA SER A 175 -0.63 -0.96 18.86
C SER A 175 0.70 -1.70 18.91
N LYS A 176 0.80 -2.83 18.23
CA LYS A 176 2.04 -3.64 18.17
C LYS A 176 2.95 -3.18 17.04
N SER A 177 3.25 -1.88 16.99
CA SER A 177 4.19 -1.35 16.00
C SER A 177 5.59 -1.93 16.23
N ASP A 178 5.96 -2.94 15.45
CA ASP A 178 7.28 -3.57 15.51
C ASP A 178 8.34 -2.63 14.91
N TRP A 179 9.06 -1.92 15.79
CA TRP A 179 10.11 -0.99 15.41
C TRP A 179 11.32 -1.70 14.79
N VAL A 180 11.56 -2.98 15.11
CA VAL A 180 12.70 -3.76 14.59
C VAL A 180 12.51 -4.01 13.10
N THR A 181 11.35 -4.57 12.73
CA THR A 181 11.01 -4.85 11.33
C THR A 181 11.00 -3.57 10.48
N LYS A 182 10.49 -2.45 11.03
CA LYS A 182 10.51 -1.14 10.35
C LYS A 182 11.92 -0.60 10.16
N SER A 183 12.81 -0.78 11.15
CA SER A 183 14.20 -0.33 11.08
C SER A 183 14.98 -1.12 10.04
N LEU A 184 14.81 -2.45 10.04
CA LEU A 184 15.42 -3.34 9.06
C LEU A 184 14.95 -3.02 7.64
N ALA A 185 13.65 -2.78 7.44
CA ALA A 185 13.12 -2.34 6.15
C ALA A 185 13.75 -1.00 5.71
N CYS A 186 13.90 -0.02 6.61
CA CYS A 186 14.55 1.25 6.29
C CYS A 186 16.00 1.06 5.86
N ILE A 187 16.77 0.25 6.58
CA ILE A 187 18.18 -0.03 6.26
C ILE A 187 18.26 -0.69 4.88
N GLN A 188 17.46 -1.73 4.66
CA GLN A 188 17.47 -2.49 3.42
C GLN A 188 17.08 -1.62 2.20
N VAL A 189 16.05 -0.79 2.34
CA VAL A 189 15.65 0.18 1.30
C VAL A 189 16.74 1.21 1.04
N SER A 190 17.35 1.75 2.09
CA SER A 190 18.43 2.74 1.94
C SER A 190 19.61 2.12 1.20
N TRP A 191 19.98 0.88 1.55
CA TRP A 191 21.05 0.15 0.89
C TRP A 191 20.76 -0.12 -0.58
N LEU A 192 19.53 -0.53 -0.92
CA LEU A 192 19.11 -0.70 -2.32
C LEU A 192 19.27 0.62 -3.09
N VAL A 193 18.80 1.74 -2.55
CA VAL A 193 18.90 3.05 -3.21
C VAL A 193 20.35 3.46 -3.44
N VAL A 194 21.19 3.34 -2.40
CA VAL A 194 22.62 3.64 -2.50
C VAL A 194 23.30 2.78 -3.58
N GLN A 195 22.98 1.49 -3.63
CA GLN A 195 23.46 0.59 -4.69
C GLN A 195 23.00 1.04 -6.08
N LEU A 196 21.72 1.34 -6.27
CA LEU A 196 21.20 1.75 -7.58
C LEU A 196 21.79 3.08 -8.06
N VAL A 197 21.96 4.05 -7.16
CA VAL A 197 22.63 5.33 -7.45
C VAL A 197 24.08 5.09 -7.87
N GLY A 198 24.85 4.32 -7.08
CA GLY A 198 26.25 4.03 -7.39
C GLY A 198 26.43 3.26 -8.71
N ARG A 199 25.46 2.41 -9.08
CA ARG A 199 25.45 1.73 -10.38
C ARG A 199 25.17 2.71 -11.53
N ALA A 200 24.14 3.55 -11.38
CA ALA A 200 23.79 4.56 -12.37
C ALA A 200 24.95 5.54 -12.63
N SER A 201 25.59 6.03 -11.56
CA SER A 201 26.71 6.98 -11.68
C SER A 201 27.95 6.39 -12.36
N GLN A 202 28.08 5.07 -12.40
CA GLN A 202 29.19 4.36 -13.02
C GLN A 202 28.84 3.76 -14.40
N GLY A 203 27.62 4.01 -14.90
CA GLY A 203 27.14 3.39 -16.14
C GLY A 203 27.01 1.86 -16.07
N LEU A 204 26.85 1.30 -14.86
CA LEU A 204 26.64 -0.13 -14.68
C LEU A 204 25.17 -0.47 -14.94
N ALA A 205 24.92 -1.57 -15.67
CA ALA A 205 23.56 -1.98 -16.02
C ALA A 205 22.72 -2.23 -14.76
N ILE A 206 21.50 -1.70 -14.74
CA ILE A 206 20.52 -1.97 -13.68
C ILE A 206 19.53 -2.99 -14.23
N THR A 207 19.16 -3.97 -13.42
CA THR A 207 18.22 -5.01 -13.87
C THR A 207 16.77 -4.54 -13.81
N THR A 208 15.92 -5.12 -14.66
CA THR A 208 14.46 -4.95 -14.60
C THR A 208 13.90 -5.35 -13.23
N LEU A 209 14.46 -6.36 -12.58
CA LEU A 209 14.13 -6.78 -11.21
C LEU A 209 14.45 -5.70 -10.16
N GLU A 210 15.61 -5.05 -10.27
CA GLU A 210 15.99 -3.93 -9.39
C GLU A 210 15.05 -2.73 -9.57
N ILE A 211 14.68 -2.40 -10.80
CA ILE A 211 13.70 -1.34 -11.09
C ILE A 211 12.32 -1.71 -10.55
N PHE A 212 11.89 -2.95 -10.69
CA PHE A 212 10.63 -3.43 -10.11
C PHE A 212 10.65 -3.35 -8.58
N THR A 213 11.76 -3.71 -7.95
CA THR A 213 11.98 -3.60 -6.51
C THR A 213 11.90 -2.14 -6.06
N CYS A 214 12.59 -1.23 -6.75
CA CYS A 214 12.56 0.21 -6.49
C CYS A 214 11.13 0.77 -6.61
N SER A 215 10.41 0.41 -7.67
CA SER A 215 9.01 0.80 -7.87
C SER A 215 8.11 0.32 -6.71
N THR A 216 8.28 -0.93 -6.29
CA THR A 216 7.53 -1.53 -5.16
C THR A 216 7.84 -0.82 -3.84
N VAL A 217 9.10 -0.47 -3.61
CA VAL A 217 9.55 0.30 -2.46
C VAL A 217 8.91 1.69 -2.41
N ILE A 218 8.77 2.40 -3.53
CA ILE A 218 8.09 3.71 -3.59
C ILE A 218 6.63 3.58 -3.11
N CYS A 219 5.92 2.53 -3.55
CA CYS A 219 4.56 2.27 -3.08
C CYS A 219 4.51 1.90 -1.60
N ALA A 220 5.42 1.05 -1.13
CA ALA A 220 5.51 0.67 0.28
C ALA A 220 5.80 1.88 1.18
N LEU A 221 6.72 2.76 0.79
CA LEU A 221 7.03 4.00 1.52
C LEU A 221 5.85 4.97 1.53
N THR A 222 5.11 5.06 0.42
CA THR A 222 3.88 5.83 0.33
C THR A 222 2.84 5.29 1.31
N ALA A 223 2.55 3.99 1.26
CA ALA A 223 1.61 3.33 2.18
C ALA A 223 2.02 3.55 3.63
N PHE A 224 3.30 3.37 3.94
CA PHE A 224 3.88 3.61 5.25
C PHE A 224 3.74 5.07 5.72
N GLY A 225 3.93 6.05 4.83
CA GLY A 225 3.75 7.46 5.13
C GLY A 225 2.30 7.83 5.45
N PHE A 226 1.34 7.37 4.62
CA PHE A 226 -0.08 7.65 4.84
C PHE A 226 -0.66 6.87 6.02
N TRP A 227 -0.13 5.69 6.34
CA TRP A 227 -0.48 4.93 7.53
C TRP A 227 0.38 5.20 8.76
N TRP A 228 1.23 6.23 8.74
CA TRP A 228 2.12 6.52 9.87
C TRP A 228 1.37 6.68 11.21
N SER A 229 0.16 7.25 11.17
CA SER A 229 -0.71 7.40 12.35
C SER A 229 -1.74 6.29 12.51
N LYS A 230 -1.80 5.30 11.60
CA LYS A 230 -2.73 4.17 11.71
C LYS A 230 -2.14 3.15 12.71
N PRO A 231 -2.87 2.80 13.79
CA PRO A 231 -2.39 1.78 14.72
C PRO A 231 -2.12 0.43 14.03
N LEU A 232 -1.11 -0.30 14.49
CA LEU A 232 -0.72 -1.59 13.92
C LEU A 232 -1.21 -2.75 14.79
N ASP A 233 -1.76 -3.79 14.17
CA ASP A 233 -2.05 -5.09 14.79
C ASP A 233 -2.92 -5.00 16.09
N ILE A 234 -3.85 -4.04 16.14
CA ILE A 234 -4.90 -4.00 17.17
C ILE A 234 -5.82 -5.21 16.98
N ARG A 235 -5.95 -6.02 18.03
CA ARG A 235 -6.73 -7.28 18.00
C ARG A 235 -8.17 -7.13 18.46
N LEU A 236 -8.43 -6.21 19.37
CA LEU A 236 -9.74 -6.04 20.00
C LEU A 236 -10.24 -4.61 19.85
N PRO A 237 -11.56 -4.41 19.70
CA PRO A 237 -12.14 -3.09 19.63
C PRO A 237 -12.05 -2.38 20.97
N PHE A 238 -12.15 -1.06 20.92
CA PHE A 238 -12.48 -0.23 22.06
C PHE A 238 -14.00 -0.24 22.25
N VAL A 239 -14.42 -0.51 23.48
CA VAL A 239 -15.82 -0.74 23.80
C VAL A 239 -16.43 0.52 24.37
N ILE A 240 -17.52 0.99 23.75
CA ILE A 240 -18.36 2.08 24.24
C ILE A 240 -19.60 1.44 24.85
N VAL A 241 -19.77 1.62 26.16
CA VAL A 241 -20.92 1.03 26.87
C VAL A 241 -22.16 1.87 26.59
N THR A 242 -23.21 1.19 26.12
CA THR A 242 -24.52 1.79 25.90
C THR A 242 -25.52 1.22 26.92
N GLY A 243 -26.44 2.05 27.40
CA GLY A 243 -27.54 1.60 28.26
C GLY A 243 -28.71 0.98 27.48
N HIS A 244 -28.55 0.79 26.17
CA HIS A 244 -29.60 0.41 25.23
C HIS A 244 -29.56 -1.08 24.88
N ASP A 245 -30.71 -1.62 24.53
CA ASP A 245 -30.86 -2.98 24.05
C ASP A 245 -30.38 -3.11 22.59
N GLU A 246 -30.03 -4.32 22.18
CA GLU A 246 -29.49 -4.61 20.85
C GLU A 246 -30.44 -4.18 19.72
N ASP A 247 -31.74 -4.47 19.87
CA ASP A 247 -32.76 -4.14 18.87
C ASP A 247 -32.85 -2.64 18.62
N TYR A 248 -32.82 -1.83 19.69
CA TYR A 248 -32.83 -0.38 19.58
C TYR A 248 -31.60 0.14 18.82
N ILE A 249 -30.41 -0.41 19.09
CA ILE A 249 -29.19 0.01 18.40
C ILE A 249 -29.25 -0.40 16.93
N ARG A 250 -29.65 -1.64 16.62
CA ARG A 250 -29.76 -2.12 15.24
C ARG A 250 -30.81 -1.33 14.46
N GLU A 251 -31.94 -1.01 15.08
CA GLU A 251 -32.97 -0.15 14.49
C GLU A 251 -32.46 1.27 14.27
N THR A 252 -31.76 1.85 15.24
CA THR A 252 -31.12 3.17 15.08
C THR A 252 -30.15 3.16 13.90
N LEU A 253 -29.27 2.17 13.82
CA LEU A 253 -28.33 2.02 12.70
C LEU A 253 -29.07 1.86 11.36
N ARG A 254 -30.18 1.12 11.33
CA ARG A 254 -31.02 0.98 10.13
C ARG A 254 -31.68 2.29 9.71
N ASN A 255 -32.18 3.07 10.67
CA ASN A 255 -32.88 4.32 10.40
C ASN A 255 -31.94 5.48 10.03
N LEU A 256 -30.69 5.45 10.51
CA LEU A 256 -29.68 6.48 10.21
C LEU A 256 -29.03 6.33 8.82
N MET A 257 -29.27 5.22 8.12
CA MET A 257 -28.52 4.88 6.92
C MET A 257 -29.43 4.27 5.84
N ASP A 258 -29.35 4.78 4.61
CA ASP A 258 -30.07 4.20 3.45
C ASP A 258 -29.65 2.75 3.13
N SER A 259 -28.46 2.33 3.60
CA SER A 259 -27.95 0.96 3.43
C SER A 259 -27.08 0.58 4.64
N PRO A 260 -27.70 0.22 5.78
CA PRO A 260 -26.98 -0.13 6.99
C PRO A 260 -26.17 -1.41 6.76
N ARG A 261 -24.93 -1.43 7.24
CA ARG A 261 -24.14 -2.64 7.22
C ARG A 261 -24.67 -3.61 8.29
N GLU A 262 -25.34 -4.67 7.85
CA GLU A 262 -25.91 -5.69 8.75
C GLU A 262 -24.85 -6.44 9.56
N ASN A 263 -23.66 -6.65 8.98
CA ASN A 263 -22.53 -7.26 9.65
C ASN A 263 -21.26 -6.38 9.54
N ALA A 264 -21.08 -5.48 10.51
CA ALA A 264 -19.88 -4.65 10.67
C ALA A 264 -18.73 -5.38 11.37
N GLN A 265 -18.89 -6.66 11.73
CA GLN A 265 -17.82 -7.40 12.42
C GLN A 265 -16.60 -7.62 11.53
N HIS A 266 -16.80 -7.76 10.22
CA HIS A 266 -15.72 -7.98 9.26
C HIS A 266 -15.49 -6.73 8.43
N ILE A 267 -14.56 -5.85 8.84
CA ILE A 267 -14.15 -4.67 8.06
C ILE A 267 -12.81 -4.99 7.38
N ASP A 268 -12.85 -5.29 6.09
CA ASP A 268 -11.65 -5.53 5.28
C ASP A 268 -10.90 -4.22 4.97
N LEU A 269 -9.64 -4.33 4.54
CA LEU A 269 -8.79 -3.16 4.22
C LEU A 269 -9.35 -2.33 3.06
N THR A 270 -10.04 -2.99 2.14
CA THR A 270 -10.63 -2.37 0.94
C THR A 270 -12.05 -1.91 1.13
N ASP A 271 -12.60 -1.97 2.34
CA ASP A 271 -14.02 -1.74 2.53
C ASP A 271 -14.45 -0.31 2.18
N VAL A 272 -15.05 -0.17 0.99
CA VAL A 272 -15.44 1.10 0.41
C VAL A 272 -16.80 1.59 0.94
N ARG A 273 -17.48 0.86 1.85
CA ARG A 273 -18.76 1.35 2.41
C ARG A 273 -18.59 2.61 3.27
N PHE A 274 -17.45 2.73 3.96
CA PHE A 274 -17.05 4.01 4.56
C PHE A 274 -16.79 5.10 3.50
N ARG A 275 -16.30 4.70 2.32
CA ARG A 275 -15.85 5.56 1.23
C ARG A 275 -16.95 6.01 0.26
N LYS A 276 -18.25 5.81 0.56
CA LYS A 276 -19.35 6.31 -0.28
C LYS A 276 -19.44 7.84 -0.17
N TRP A 277 -18.50 8.46 -0.88
CA TRP A 277 -18.13 9.86 -0.89
C TRP A 277 -19.13 10.66 -1.73
N GLY A 278 -20.38 10.73 -1.26
CA GLY A 278 -21.46 11.45 -1.92
C GLY A 278 -21.43 12.97 -1.71
N GLU A 279 -20.88 13.45 -0.58
CA GLU A 279 -21.20 14.81 -0.09
C GLU A 279 -20.01 15.77 0.08
N ASN A 280 -18.78 15.37 -0.26
CA ASN A 280 -17.58 16.13 0.12
C ASN A 280 -16.78 16.66 -1.09
N ASN A 281 -16.06 17.79 -0.91
CA ASN A 281 -15.20 18.47 -1.90
C ASN A 281 -13.76 17.91 -2.02
N LEU A 282 -13.34 16.90 -1.23
CA LEU A 282 -11.98 16.32 -1.27
C LEU A 282 -11.81 15.18 -2.30
N GLY A 283 -12.84 14.84 -3.08
CA GLY A 283 -12.82 13.75 -4.04
C GLY A 283 -11.74 13.99 -5.11
N PRO A 284 -11.67 15.20 -5.68
CA PRO A 284 -10.57 15.59 -6.57
C PRO A 284 -9.19 15.45 -5.90
N LEU A 285 -9.04 15.81 -4.62
CA LEU A 285 -7.75 15.69 -3.91
C LEU A 285 -7.34 14.23 -3.71
N VAL A 286 -8.29 13.36 -3.35
CA VAL A 286 -8.06 11.91 -3.26
C VAL A 286 -7.65 11.35 -4.62
N MET A 287 -8.34 11.75 -5.70
CA MET A 287 -8.01 11.30 -7.05
C MET A 287 -6.64 11.79 -7.52
N VAL A 288 -6.29 13.07 -7.27
CA VAL A 288 -4.99 13.64 -7.62
C VAL A 288 -3.86 12.95 -6.85
N THR A 289 -4.04 12.72 -5.54
CA THR A 289 -3.04 12.01 -4.73
C THR A 289 -2.89 10.54 -5.18
N ALA A 290 -3.99 9.84 -5.47
CA ALA A 290 -3.94 8.48 -6.04
C ALA A 290 -3.25 8.46 -7.42
N ALA A 291 -3.56 9.42 -8.30
CA ALA A 291 -2.93 9.54 -9.61
C ALA A 291 -1.43 9.81 -9.49
N ALA A 292 -1.00 10.66 -8.56
CA ALA A 292 0.41 10.92 -8.31
C ALA A 292 1.15 9.65 -7.86
N VAL A 293 0.54 8.83 -7.00
CA VAL A 293 1.11 7.55 -6.55
C VAL A 293 1.26 6.58 -7.73
N VAL A 294 0.20 6.38 -8.52
CA VAL A 294 0.23 5.52 -9.69
C VAL A 294 1.29 6.01 -10.70
N SER A 295 1.31 7.31 -11.00
CA SER A 295 2.28 7.90 -11.91
C SER A 295 3.72 7.73 -11.43
N SER A 296 3.99 7.92 -10.13
CA SER A 296 5.35 7.72 -9.58
C SER A 296 5.83 6.27 -9.73
N TYR A 297 4.94 5.30 -9.52
CA TYR A 297 5.21 3.89 -9.73
C TYR A 297 5.51 3.59 -11.20
N LYS A 298 4.67 4.08 -12.13
CA LYS A 298 4.86 3.86 -13.58
C LYS A 298 6.10 4.58 -14.12
N ALA A 299 6.43 5.75 -13.60
CA ALA A 299 7.64 6.49 -13.97
C ALA A 299 8.92 5.69 -13.67
N CYS A 300 8.98 5.01 -12.53
CA CYS A 300 10.12 4.16 -12.19
C CYS A 300 10.26 2.99 -13.19
N GLN A 301 9.16 2.35 -13.59
CA GLN A 301 9.18 1.29 -14.60
C GLN A 301 9.60 1.78 -15.99
N LEU A 302 9.27 3.03 -16.34
CA LEU A 302 9.70 3.66 -17.59
C LEU A 302 11.21 3.91 -17.65
N LEU A 303 11.94 3.92 -16.53
CA LEU A 303 13.41 3.98 -16.56
C LEU A 303 14.02 2.79 -17.29
N ALA A 304 13.34 1.63 -17.29
CA ALA A 304 13.76 0.45 -18.03
C ALA A 304 13.39 0.50 -19.53
N TRP A 305 13.07 1.68 -20.08
CA TRP A 305 12.64 1.82 -21.48
C TRP A 305 13.72 1.38 -22.48
N ASN A 306 14.98 1.69 -22.19
CA ASN A 306 16.13 1.41 -23.05
C ASN A 306 17.01 0.27 -22.51
N PHE A 307 16.51 -0.53 -21.56
CA PHE A 307 17.28 -1.66 -21.07
C PHE A 307 17.46 -2.72 -22.15
N ASP A 308 18.54 -3.50 -22.02
CA ASP A 308 18.79 -4.66 -22.88
C ASP A 308 17.85 -5.80 -22.50
N PHE A 309 17.13 -6.30 -23.50
CA PHE A 309 16.29 -7.50 -23.38
C PHE A 309 16.87 -8.60 -24.27
N PRO A 310 16.63 -9.89 -23.94
CA PRO A 310 17.17 -11.00 -24.73
C PRO A 310 16.70 -11.00 -26.20
N SER A 311 15.56 -10.37 -26.50
CA SER A 311 15.04 -10.18 -27.86
C SER A 311 14.37 -8.81 -28.06
N THR A 312 14.36 -8.34 -29.31
CA THR A 312 13.63 -7.11 -29.68
C THR A 312 12.12 -7.22 -29.42
N ALA A 313 11.55 -8.43 -29.56
CA ALA A 313 10.14 -8.66 -29.28
C ALA A 313 9.82 -8.45 -27.79
N GLU A 314 10.64 -8.98 -26.88
CA GLU A 314 10.50 -8.77 -25.42
C GLU A 314 10.62 -7.29 -25.05
N GLN A 315 11.55 -6.55 -25.67
CA GLN A 315 11.68 -5.10 -25.43
C GLN A 315 10.44 -4.32 -25.91
N ILE A 316 9.91 -4.63 -27.10
CA ILE A 316 8.70 -4.00 -27.61
C ILE A 316 7.50 -4.34 -26.71
N LEU A 317 7.37 -5.60 -26.30
CA LEU A 317 6.30 -6.03 -25.41
C LEU A 317 6.41 -5.36 -24.04
N TRP A 318 7.62 -5.23 -23.48
CA TRP A 318 7.86 -4.47 -22.25
C TRP A 318 7.32 -3.04 -22.36
N ARG A 319 7.75 -2.31 -23.40
CA ARG A 319 7.32 -0.92 -23.66
C ARG A 319 5.82 -0.80 -23.86
N ALA A 320 5.21 -1.72 -24.61
CA ALA A 320 3.76 -1.73 -24.80
C ALA A 320 3.02 -2.02 -23.49
N VAL A 321 3.44 -3.03 -22.73
CA VAL A 321 2.77 -3.48 -21.51
C VAL A 321 2.85 -2.42 -20.40
N ILE A 322 3.99 -1.74 -20.23
CA ILE A 322 4.08 -0.66 -19.21
C ILE A 322 3.15 0.52 -19.57
N LEU A 323 3.04 0.90 -20.83
CA LEU A 323 2.16 1.98 -21.29
C LEU A 323 0.68 1.60 -21.16
N VAL A 324 0.31 0.39 -21.60
CA VAL A 324 -1.06 -0.13 -21.46
C VAL A 324 -1.44 -0.25 -19.99
N SER A 325 -0.53 -0.79 -19.15
CA SER A 325 -0.75 -0.89 -17.71
C SER A 325 -0.94 0.50 -17.08
N ALA A 326 -0.13 1.50 -17.45
CA ALA A 326 -0.27 2.87 -16.99
C ALA A 326 -1.63 3.46 -17.37
N ALA A 327 -2.03 3.34 -18.64
CA ALA A 327 -3.32 3.81 -19.13
C ALA A 327 -4.49 3.17 -18.38
N ILE A 328 -4.48 1.84 -18.21
CA ILE A 328 -5.51 1.13 -17.45
C ILE A 328 -5.57 1.64 -16.01
N THR A 329 -4.44 1.75 -15.31
CA THR A 329 -4.44 2.18 -13.91
C THR A 329 -4.95 3.60 -13.71
N LEU A 330 -4.62 4.54 -14.62
CA LEU A 330 -5.11 5.92 -14.54
C LEU A 330 -6.60 6.01 -14.89
N ALA A 331 -7.05 5.27 -15.91
CA ALA A 331 -8.46 5.19 -16.29
C ALA A 331 -9.34 4.57 -15.19
N TRP A 332 -8.74 3.75 -14.32
CA TRP A 332 -9.44 3.04 -13.26
C TRP A 332 -9.68 3.90 -11.99
N ILE A 333 -8.90 4.97 -11.77
CA ILE A 333 -9.00 5.86 -10.58
C ILE A 333 -10.44 6.37 -10.32
N PRO A 334 -11.20 6.86 -11.30
CA PRO A 334 -12.56 7.35 -11.07
C PRO A 334 -13.53 6.26 -10.58
N PHE A 335 -13.30 5.00 -10.93
CA PHE A 335 -14.18 3.89 -10.57
C PHE A 335 -14.06 3.48 -9.11
N PHE A 336 -12.94 3.79 -8.43
CA PHE A 336 -12.81 3.59 -6.98
C PHE A 336 -13.89 4.33 -6.19
N LYS A 337 -14.45 5.42 -6.75
CA LYS A 337 -15.53 6.19 -6.13
C LYS A 337 -16.90 5.55 -6.33
N THR A 338 -17.12 4.89 -7.47
CA THR A 338 -18.45 4.44 -7.91
C THR A 338 -18.71 2.96 -7.60
N HIS A 339 -17.66 2.15 -7.54
CA HIS A 339 -17.77 0.72 -7.33
C HIS A 339 -16.96 0.35 -6.08
N PRO A 340 -17.64 -0.07 -4.99
CA PRO A 340 -16.93 -0.59 -3.84
C PRO A 340 -16.08 -1.78 -4.30
N ASP A 341 -14.76 -1.66 -4.17
CA ASP A 341 -13.86 -2.75 -4.53
C ASP A 341 -13.97 -3.85 -3.48
N GLN A 342 -14.75 -4.86 -3.82
CA GLN A 342 -15.03 -6.02 -2.98
C GLN A 342 -14.24 -7.26 -3.44
N ARG A 343 -13.35 -7.11 -4.43
CA ARG A 343 -12.68 -8.27 -5.08
C ARG A 343 -11.73 -9.00 -4.14
N PHE A 344 -11.17 -8.27 -3.20
CA PHE A 344 -10.25 -8.81 -2.20
C PHE A 344 -10.90 -8.98 -0.82
N ASP A 345 -12.19 -8.69 -0.70
CA ASP A 345 -12.93 -8.90 0.54
C ASP A 345 -13.05 -10.40 0.80
N GLN A 346 -12.91 -10.81 2.07
CA GLN A 346 -13.16 -12.18 2.49
C GLN A 346 -14.68 -12.44 2.53
N GLY A 347 -15.29 -12.49 1.35
CA GLY A 347 -16.59 -13.07 1.01
C GLY A 347 -17.60 -13.26 2.14
N ARG A 348 -18.19 -12.18 2.68
CA ARG A 348 -19.47 -12.21 3.43
C ARG A 348 -20.38 -11.01 3.12
N SER A 349 -20.04 -10.20 2.12
CA SER A 349 -20.78 -8.98 1.69
C SER A 349 -22.21 -9.26 1.19
N GLY A 350 -22.54 -10.50 0.85
CA GLY A 350 -23.86 -10.90 0.34
C GLY A 350 -24.19 -10.37 -1.08
N ARG A 351 -23.37 -9.47 -1.64
CA ARG A 351 -23.47 -9.01 -3.03
C ARG A 351 -22.47 -9.76 -3.91
N GLY A 352 -22.96 -10.39 -4.97
CA GLY A 352 -22.12 -11.08 -5.95
C GLY A 352 -21.22 -10.11 -6.74
N LEU A 353 -20.02 -10.56 -7.09
CA LEU A 353 -19.10 -9.82 -7.95
C LEU A 353 -19.73 -9.70 -9.35
N ASN A 354 -19.91 -8.48 -9.85
CA ASN A 354 -20.47 -8.28 -11.18
C ASN A 354 -19.37 -8.50 -12.24
N TRP A 355 -19.34 -9.68 -12.83
CA TRP A 355 -18.35 -10.03 -13.86
C TRP A 355 -18.51 -9.26 -15.17
N SER A 356 -19.70 -8.66 -15.40
CA SER A 356 -20.03 -7.97 -16.67
C SER A 356 -19.72 -6.48 -16.64
N SER A 357 -19.19 -5.94 -15.55
CA SER A 357 -18.95 -4.50 -15.43
C SER A 357 -17.63 -4.07 -16.11
N PRO A 358 -17.56 -2.85 -16.69
CA PRO A 358 -16.35 -2.36 -17.37
C PRO A 358 -15.07 -2.40 -16.51
N ASP A 359 -15.22 -2.20 -15.20
CA ASP A 359 -14.11 -2.29 -14.24
C ASP A 359 -13.51 -3.69 -14.13
N MET A 360 -14.30 -4.75 -14.37
CA MET A 360 -13.80 -6.12 -14.37
C MET A 360 -12.87 -6.38 -15.56
N PHE A 361 -13.24 -5.89 -16.74
CA PHE A 361 -12.41 -6.01 -17.93
C PHE A 361 -11.08 -5.26 -17.78
N MET A 362 -11.12 -4.04 -17.24
CA MET A 362 -9.90 -3.27 -16.93
C MET A 362 -9.01 -4.03 -15.93
N PHE A 363 -9.59 -4.66 -14.93
CA PHE A 363 -8.85 -5.46 -13.96
C PHE A 363 -8.17 -6.69 -14.54
N LEU A 364 -8.88 -7.47 -15.34
CA LEU A 364 -8.31 -8.65 -15.99
C LEU A 364 -7.20 -8.26 -16.99
N GLY A 365 -7.40 -7.17 -17.74
CA GLY A 365 -6.37 -6.61 -18.61
C GLY A 365 -5.13 -6.18 -17.83
N TYR A 366 -5.33 -5.48 -16.71
CA TYR A 366 -4.25 -5.08 -15.80
C TYR A 366 -3.50 -6.30 -15.21
N LEU A 367 -4.22 -7.34 -14.76
CA LEU A 367 -3.62 -8.57 -14.23
C LEU A 367 -2.79 -9.28 -15.29
N SER A 368 -3.23 -9.27 -16.55
CA SER A 368 -2.48 -9.83 -17.68
C SER A 368 -1.17 -9.06 -17.92
N CYS A 369 -1.23 -7.73 -17.93
CA CYS A 369 -0.04 -6.88 -17.98
C CYS A 369 0.90 -7.16 -16.80
N ARG A 370 0.35 -7.38 -15.60
CA ARG A 370 1.13 -7.69 -14.40
C ARG A 370 1.82 -9.04 -14.46
N ALA A 371 1.12 -10.07 -14.93
CA ALA A 371 1.70 -11.38 -15.13
C ALA A 371 2.89 -11.29 -16.09
N TYR A 372 2.74 -10.57 -17.21
CA TYR A 372 3.85 -10.34 -18.14
C TYR A 372 5.03 -9.66 -17.45
N ILE A 373 4.84 -8.51 -16.79
CA ILE A 373 5.92 -7.78 -16.11
C ILE A 373 6.65 -8.67 -15.09
N LEU A 374 5.90 -9.40 -14.26
CA LEU A 374 6.45 -10.26 -13.22
C LEU A 374 7.21 -11.47 -13.78
N ILE A 375 6.80 -11.99 -14.92
CA ILE A 375 7.52 -13.07 -15.60
C ILE A 375 8.78 -12.50 -16.27
N GLU A 376 8.64 -11.38 -16.97
CA GLU A 376 9.70 -10.76 -17.76
C GLU A 376 10.89 -10.33 -16.90
N ILE A 377 10.67 -9.82 -15.68
CA ILE A 377 11.76 -9.43 -14.76
C ILE A 377 12.70 -10.59 -14.40
N PHE A 378 12.22 -11.84 -14.46
CA PHE A 378 13.05 -13.02 -14.24
C PHE A 378 13.60 -13.57 -15.56
N ILE A 379 12.80 -13.57 -16.63
CA ILE A 379 13.25 -14.01 -17.95
C ILE A 379 14.41 -13.16 -18.45
N SER A 380 14.39 -11.84 -18.23
CA SER A 380 15.48 -10.95 -18.66
C SER A 380 16.83 -11.28 -18.02
N LEU A 381 16.86 -11.97 -16.87
CA LEU A 381 18.11 -12.40 -16.23
C LEU A 381 18.81 -13.56 -16.97
N ARG A 382 18.14 -14.20 -17.95
CA ARG A 382 18.73 -15.28 -18.76
C ARG A 382 19.83 -14.81 -19.70
N SER A 383 19.85 -13.51 -20.01
CA SER A 383 20.80 -12.89 -20.92
C SER A 383 21.00 -11.43 -20.48
N ALA A 384 21.69 -11.24 -19.36
CA ALA A 384 21.97 -9.94 -18.79
C ALA A 384 23.40 -9.48 -19.16
N PRO A 385 23.63 -8.17 -19.36
CA PRO A 385 24.98 -7.63 -19.54
C PRO A 385 25.93 -8.02 -18.41
N GLU A 386 27.20 -8.32 -18.69
CA GLU A 386 28.22 -8.66 -17.67
C GLU A 386 28.30 -7.59 -16.55
N SER A 387 28.09 -6.32 -16.90
CA SER A 387 28.13 -5.20 -15.96
C SER A 387 27.08 -5.30 -14.84
N VAL A 388 26.00 -6.08 -15.01
CA VAL A 388 25.03 -6.43 -13.96
C VAL A 388 25.71 -7.06 -12.74
N TYR A 389 26.71 -7.90 -12.98
CA TYR A 389 27.40 -8.69 -11.97
C TYR A 389 28.65 -8.02 -11.39
N ARG A 390 29.02 -6.83 -11.91
CA ARG A 390 30.08 -6.00 -11.34
C ARG A 390 29.56 -5.26 -10.11
N THR A 391 30.34 -5.25 -9.04
CA THR A 391 30.07 -4.47 -7.83
C THR A 391 30.38 -3.00 -8.07
N VAL A 392 29.68 -2.11 -7.37
CA VAL A 392 29.96 -0.66 -7.39
C VAL A 392 31.36 -0.41 -6.84
N ASP A 393 32.17 0.34 -7.58
CA ASP A 393 33.49 0.80 -7.13
C ASP A 393 33.29 2.00 -6.20
N TRP A 394 33.25 1.77 -4.89
CA TRP A 394 32.96 2.82 -3.90
C TRP A 394 34.05 3.88 -3.84
N ASP A 395 35.30 3.55 -4.19
CA ASP A 395 36.41 4.51 -4.19
C ASP A 395 36.20 5.62 -5.24
N ARG A 396 35.47 5.33 -6.33
CA ARG A 396 35.10 6.34 -7.33
C ARG A 396 33.94 7.24 -6.91
N VAL A 397 33.04 6.72 -6.07
CA VAL A 397 31.84 7.46 -5.62
C VAL A 397 32.16 8.28 -4.37
N LEU A 398 33.01 7.76 -3.50
CA LEU A 398 33.37 8.32 -2.21
C LEU A 398 34.91 8.25 -2.03
N PRO A 399 35.69 9.07 -2.75
CA PRO A 399 37.16 8.97 -2.83
C PRO A 399 37.92 9.25 -1.52
N HIS A 400 37.22 9.51 -0.41
CA HIS A 400 37.79 9.97 0.86
C HIS A 400 37.26 9.21 2.09
N LEU A 401 36.60 8.06 1.88
CA LEU A 401 36.07 7.21 2.96
C LEU A 401 37.03 6.08 3.33
#